data_AF-A0AAN9SYK6-F1
#
_entry.id   AF-A0AAN9SYK6-F1
#
_cell.length_a   1.000
_cell.length_b   1.000
_cell.length_c   1.000
_cell.angle_alpha   90.00
_cell.angle_beta   90.00
_cell.angle_gamma   90.00
#
_symmetry.space_group_name_H-M   'P 1'
#
loop_
_entity.id
_entity.type
_entity.pdbx_description
1 polymer ?
#
loop_
_entity_poly.entity_id
_entity_poly.type
_entity_poly.pdbx_seq_one_letter_code
_entity_poly.pdbx_strand_id
1 'polypeptide(L)'
;MLSAFTSTWKKQNHRLLSVRNQALLSLRKTKEERPVLLLRHRFKTMDSNSEQEATMPQDSTDVAFKDSTDAELSKIRLMRALVESRDPTSKEVDDLMIRRFLRARNLDVEKASAMFLKYLKWKRSFVPNGYISPSEIAQDIAQDKVYAQGVDKKGRPITVAFAAKHFQCKNGSDGFKRYVVFALEKLCSRMPPGQEKFLAIADIKGWGYANSDFRGYINALTILQDCYPERLGKMFIVHAPNMFMKIWKMIYPFIDDNTKKKIVFVENKKLKSTLLEEIDESQLPDIYGGQMPLVPIQDS
;
A
#
# COMPACT_ATOMS: atom_id res chain seq x y z
N MET A 1 -36.68 4.40 9.97
CA MET A 1 -35.28 3.94 10.18
C MET A 1 -34.22 4.83 9.51
N LEU A 2 -34.44 5.39 8.31
CA LEU A 2 -33.48 6.28 7.63
C LEU A 2 -33.28 7.68 8.27
N SER A 3 -34.29 8.28 8.92
CA SER A 3 -34.14 9.64 9.50
C SER A 3 -33.41 9.67 10.85
N ALA A 4 -33.46 8.59 11.63
CA ALA A 4 -32.71 8.47 12.88
C ALA A 4 -31.20 8.30 12.64
N PHE A 5 -30.81 7.65 11.53
CA PHE A 5 -29.41 7.45 11.16
C PHE A 5 -28.74 8.75 10.67
N THR A 6 -29.47 9.61 9.95
CA THR A 6 -28.93 10.88 9.44
C THR A 6 -28.77 11.95 10.51
N SER A 7 -29.63 11.97 11.53
CA SER A 7 -29.58 12.92 12.66
C SER A 7 -28.36 12.69 13.54
N THR A 8 -28.13 11.44 13.96
CA THR A 8 -27.00 11.05 14.82
C THR A 8 -25.68 11.18 14.08
N TRP A 9 -25.65 10.85 12.78
CA TRP A 9 -24.47 11.01 11.91
C TRP A 9 -24.07 12.47 11.70
N LYS A 10 -25.04 13.39 11.47
CA LYS A 10 -24.75 14.82 11.33
C LYS A 10 -24.17 15.44 12.61
N LYS A 11 -24.70 15.07 13.79
CA LYS A 11 -24.18 15.56 15.09
C LYS A 11 -22.74 15.11 15.36
N GLN A 12 -22.40 13.88 15.01
CA GLN A 12 -21.07 13.32 15.27
C GLN A 12 -20.02 13.88 14.30
N ASN A 13 -20.39 14.11 13.03
CA ASN A 13 -19.52 14.70 12.03
C ASN A 13 -19.23 16.19 12.29
N HIS A 14 -20.20 16.94 12.83
CA HIS A 14 -20.03 18.35 13.18
C HIS A 14 -19.04 18.56 14.36
N ARG A 15 -19.01 17.62 15.33
CA ARG A 15 -18.01 17.61 16.41
C ARG A 15 -16.60 17.32 15.88
N LEU A 16 -16.45 16.38 14.97
CA LEU A 16 -15.14 16.01 14.40
C LEU A 16 -14.55 17.14 13.51
N LEU A 17 -15.40 17.81 12.72
CA LEU A 17 -14.98 18.96 11.91
C LEU A 17 -14.59 20.17 12.78
N SER A 18 -15.28 20.40 13.89
CA SER A 18 -14.95 21.46 14.86
C SER A 18 -13.58 21.25 15.52
N VAL A 19 -13.29 20.03 15.97
CA VAL A 19 -11.99 19.66 16.57
C VAL A 19 -10.86 19.78 15.54
N ARG A 20 -11.10 19.35 14.29
CA ARG A 20 -10.11 19.48 13.21
C ARG A 20 -9.79 20.93 12.86
N ASN A 21 -10.81 21.80 12.84
CA ASN A 21 -10.63 23.22 12.54
C ASN A 21 -9.93 23.97 13.69
N GLN A 22 -10.19 23.62 14.96
CA GLN A 22 -9.43 24.15 16.10
C GLN A 22 -7.96 23.73 16.07
N ALA A 23 -7.67 22.47 15.70
CA ALA A 23 -6.29 22.00 15.53
C ALA A 23 -5.56 22.74 14.40
N LEU A 24 -6.22 22.98 13.25
CA LEU A 24 -5.63 23.73 12.14
C LEU A 24 -5.39 25.21 12.47
N LEU A 25 -6.26 25.84 13.27
CA LEU A 25 -6.06 27.21 13.75
C LEU A 25 -4.87 27.31 14.72
N SER A 26 -4.65 26.30 15.56
CA SER A 26 -3.49 26.23 16.46
C SER A 26 -2.16 26.02 15.71
N LEU A 27 -2.18 25.28 14.59
CA LEU A 27 -1.03 25.08 13.70
C LEU A 27 -0.72 26.30 12.83
N ARG A 28 -1.72 27.16 12.57
CA ARG A 28 -1.54 28.40 11.81
C ARG A 28 -0.87 29.49 12.66
N LYS A 29 -1.21 29.56 13.95
CA LYS A 29 -0.62 30.51 14.91
C LYS A 29 0.85 30.23 15.25
N THR A 30 1.37 29.03 14.95
CA THR A 30 2.75 28.64 15.27
C THR A 30 3.73 28.81 14.11
N LYS A 31 3.27 29.24 12.93
CA LYS A 31 4.07 29.27 11.69
C LYS A 31 4.47 30.67 11.21
N GLU A 32 4.17 31.72 11.98
CA GLU A 32 4.29 33.12 11.53
C GLU A 32 5.50 33.89 12.08
N GLU A 33 6.50 33.22 12.68
CA GLU A 33 7.75 33.88 13.09
C GLU A 33 8.99 33.12 12.58
N ARG A 34 9.56 33.60 11.47
CA ARG A 34 11.02 33.77 11.22
C ARG A 34 11.30 34.34 9.80
N PRO A 35 12.18 35.34 9.65
CA PRO A 35 12.45 36.01 8.37
C PRO A 35 13.52 35.29 7.54
N VAL A 36 13.36 35.31 6.20
CA VAL A 36 14.32 34.82 5.21
C VAL A 36 15.14 36.00 4.68
N LEU A 37 16.45 35.98 4.90
CA LEU A 37 17.43 36.89 4.28
C LEU A 37 18.43 36.06 3.44
N LEU A 38 18.87 36.68 2.33
CA LEU A 38 19.97 36.30 1.41
C LEU A 38 19.59 35.21 0.37
N LEU A 39 19.81 35.33 -0.94
CA LEU A 39 20.64 36.22 -1.76
C LEU A 39 19.95 36.46 -3.11
N ARG A 40 19.92 37.72 -3.55
CA ARG A 40 19.72 38.10 -4.96
C ARG A 40 20.94 38.93 -5.37
N HIS A 41 21.92 38.30 -6.01
CA HIS A 41 22.83 39.02 -6.88
C HIS A 41 23.36 38.10 -7.97
N ARG A 42 23.44 38.67 -9.17
CA ARG A 42 24.15 38.20 -10.36
C ARG A 42 23.37 37.29 -11.33
N PHE A 43 22.45 37.92 -12.07
CA PHE A 43 22.24 37.61 -13.49
C PHE A 43 22.51 38.86 -14.31
N LYS A 44 23.68 38.92 -14.96
CA LYS A 44 23.93 39.68 -16.19
C LYS A 44 25.29 39.26 -16.73
N THR A 45 25.28 38.50 -17.83
CA THR A 45 25.76 38.88 -19.18
C THR A 45 25.84 37.62 -20.05
N MET A 46 25.23 37.68 -21.24
CA MET A 46 25.48 36.77 -22.36
C MET A 46 26.86 37.08 -22.95
N ASP A 47 27.61 36.07 -23.43
CA ASP A 47 28.03 35.98 -24.83
C ASP A 47 28.86 34.72 -25.17
N SER A 48 28.52 34.15 -26.34
CA SER A 48 29.30 33.40 -27.35
C SER A 48 30.13 32.14 -27.03
N ASN A 49 29.81 31.08 -27.79
CA ASN A 49 30.64 30.02 -28.41
C ASN A 49 31.63 29.19 -27.57
N SER A 50 31.34 27.90 -27.41
CA SER A 50 32.14 26.78 -27.99
C SER A 50 31.50 25.43 -27.65
N GLU A 51 31.38 24.55 -28.65
CA GLU A 51 31.02 23.15 -28.47
C GLU A 51 32.16 22.44 -27.74
N GLN A 52 31.88 21.92 -26.54
CA GLN A 52 32.69 20.89 -25.90
C GLN A 52 31.74 19.83 -25.33
N GLU A 53 31.95 18.59 -25.79
CA GLU A 53 31.35 17.38 -25.22
C GLU A 53 31.57 17.35 -23.70
N ALA A 54 30.49 17.58 -22.95
CA ALA A 54 30.50 17.45 -21.50
C ALA A 54 30.32 15.97 -21.12
N THR A 55 31.44 15.29 -20.85
CA THR A 55 31.41 14.05 -20.06
C THR A 55 30.82 14.36 -18.68
N MET A 56 29.63 13.83 -18.41
CA MET A 56 28.96 13.90 -17.11
C MET A 56 29.80 13.22 -16.02
N PRO A 57 30.08 13.86 -14.86
CA PRO A 57 30.81 13.22 -13.77
C PRO A 57 29.91 12.20 -13.06
N GLN A 58 30.28 10.92 -13.13
CA GLN A 58 29.59 9.80 -12.46
C GLN A 58 29.63 9.87 -10.91
N ASP A 59 30.42 10.79 -10.34
CA ASP A 59 30.74 10.84 -8.91
C ASP A 59 29.61 11.44 -8.03
N SER A 60 28.76 12.30 -8.59
CA SER A 60 27.74 13.03 -7.80
C SER A 60 26.52 12.17 -7.42
N THR A 61 26.17 11.18 -8.24
CA THR A 61 25.05 10.28 -7.99
C THR A 61 25.41 9.18 -7.00
N ASP A 62 26.64 8.68 -7.03
CA ASP A 62 27.11 7.60 -6.15
C ASP A 62 27.26 8.07 -4.70
N VAL A 63 27.77 9.29 -4.47
CA VAL A 63 27.87 9.87 -3.13
C VAL A 63 26.48 10.12 -2.53
N ALA A 64 25.55 10.70 -3.30
CA ALA A 64 24.18 10.96 -2.81
C ALA A 64 23.40 9.66 -2.54
N PHE A 65 23.61 8.61 -3.33
CA PHE A 65 22.99 7.30 -3.14
C PHE A 65 23.57 6.55 -1.92
N LYS A 66 24.88 6.68 -1.70
CA LYS A 66 25.58 6.13 -0.54
C LYS A 66 25.16 6.83 0.76
N ASP A 67 25.12 8.16 0.77
CA ASP A 67 24.66 8.96 1.92
C ASP A 67 23.20 8.68 2.29
N SER A 68 22.34 8.47 1.28
CA SER A 68 20.94 8.08 1.50
C SER A 68 20.81 6.70 2.15
N THR A 69 21.69 5.76 1.76
CA THR A 69 21.71 4.40 2.29
C THR A 69 22.26 4.36 3.72
N ASP A 70 23.33 5.11 4.02
CA ASP A 70 23.92 5.18 5.36
C ASP A 70 23.01 5.88 6.38
N ALA A 71 22.28 6.92 5.93
CA ALA A 71 21.25 7.56 6.75
C ALA A 71 20.09 6.61 7.06
N GLU A 72 19.66 5.79 6.10
CA GLU A 72 18.60 4.79 6.31
C GLU A 72 19.07 3.67 7.26
N LEU A 73 20.29 3.16 7.07
CA LEU A 73 20.90 2.15 7.96
C LEU A 73 21.02 2.64 9.40
N SER A 74 21.42 3.91 9.59
CA SER A 74 21.49 4.52 10.92
C SER A 74 20.12 4.55 11.60
N LYS A 75 19.07 4.88 10.85
CA LYS A 75 17.68 4.88 11.36
C LYS A 75 17.16 3.47 11.66
N ILE A 76 17.55 2.47 10.87
CA ILE A 76 17.24 1.06 11.15
C ILE A 76 17.83 0.66 12.50
N ARG A 77 19.12 0.97 12.75
CA ARG A 77 19.79 0.68 14.02
C ARG A 77 19.12 1.37 15.21
N LEU A 78 18.79 2.65 15.07
CA LEU A 78 18.09 3.43 16.11
C LEU A 78 16.70 2.84 16.42
N MET A 79 15.91 2.56 15.38
CA MET A 79 14.59 1.95 15.56
C MET A 79 14.71 0.57 16.20
N ARG A 80 15.66 -0.26 15.76
CA ARG A 80 15.91 -1.60 16.31
C ARG A 80 16.19 -1.54 17.81
N ALA A 81 17.13 -0.71 18.24
CA ALA A 81 17.43 -0.53 19.66
C ALA A 81 16.19 -0.07 20.45
N LEU A 82 15.41 0.86 19.90
CA LEU A 82 14.20 1.37 20.55
C LEU A 82 13.11 0.29 20.68
N VAL A 83 12.80 -0.45 19.61
CA VAL A 83 11.74 -1.46 19.65
C VAL A 83 12.13 -2.67 20.49
N GLU A 84 13.41 -3.08 20.48
CA GLU A 84 13.93 -4.16 21.32
C GLU A 84 13.87 -3.80 22.81
N SER A 85 14.09 -2.53 23.17
CA SER A 85 13.95 -2.06 24.56
C SER A 85 12.52 -2.13 25.09
N ARG A 86 11.51 -2.09 24.20
CA ARG A 86 10.08 -2.09 24.56
C ARG A 86 9.42 -3.45 24.37
N ASP A 87 9.89 -4.25 23.42
CA ASP A 87 9.38 -5.57 23.09
C ASP A 87 10.53 -6.49 22.63
N PRO A 88 11.11 -7.30 23.53
CA PRO A 88 12.27 -8.14 23.22
C PRO A 88 12.06 -9.14 22.08
N THR A 89 10.81 -9.53 21.79
CA THR A 89 10.51 -10.46 20.68
C THR A 89 10.75 -9.82 19.31
N SER A 90 10.95 -8.50 19.24
CA SER A 90 11.34 -7.81 17.99
C SER A 90 12.70 -8.26 17.45
N LYS A 91 13.54 -8.93 18.23
CA LYS A 91 14.80 -9.53 17.76
C LYS A 91 14.61 -10.58 16.66
N GLU A 92 13.43 -11.19 16.59
CA GLU A 92 13.09 -12.22 15.59
C GLU A 92 12.82 -11.63 14.20
N VAL A 93 12.69 -10.29 14.07
CA VAL A 93 12.41 -9.65 12.78
C VAL A 93 13.67 -9.16 12.06
N ASP A 94 13.65 -9.28 10.74
CA ASP A 94 14.74 -8.80 9.88
C ASP A 94 14.75 -7.27 9.71
N ASP A 95 15.90 -6.74 9.29
CA ASP A 95 16.06 -5.31 9.02
C ASP A 95 15.17 -4.84 7.87
N LEU A 96 14.82 -5.72 6.94
CA LEU A 96 13.91 -5.41 5.83
C LEU A 96 12.51 -5.04 6.37
N MET A 97 12.00 -5.74 7.37
CA MET A 97 10.75 -5.40 8.03
C MET A 97 10.85 -4.05 8.72
N ILE A 98 11.89 -3.80 9.53
CA ILE A 98 12.10 -2.49 10.16
C ILE A 98 12.12 -1.37 9.13
N ARG A 99 12.83 -1.58 8.02
CA ARG A 99 12.92 -0.63 6.89
C ARG A 99 11.56 -0.31 6.30
N ARG A 100 10.67 -1.29 6.11
CA ARG A 100 9.31 -1.06 5.59
C ARG A 100 8.49 -0.15 6.51
N PHE A 101 8.55 -0.36 7.82
CA PHE A 101 7.85 0.48 8.80
C PHE A 101 8.43 1.90 8.86
N LEU A 102 9.76 2.04 8.77
CA LEU A 102 10.42 3.35 8.65
C LEU A 102 9.94 4.10 7.42
N ARG A 103 9.99 3.47 6.24
CA ARG A 103 9.55 4.08 4.97
C ARG A 103 8.08 4.51 5.02
N ALA A 104 7.20 3.68 5.59
CA ALA A 104 5.79 4.00 5.75
C ALA A 104 5.51 5.19 6.70
N ARG A 105 6.52 5.64 7.46
CA ARG A 105 6.46 6.82 8.32
C ARG A 105 7.51 7.86 7.95
N ASN A 106 7.91 7.92 6.68
CA ASN A 106 8.86 8.90 6.14
C ASN A 106 10.19 8.94 6.92
N LEU A 107 10.67 7.77 7.34
CA LEU A 107 11.89 7.58 8.12
C LEU A 107 11.87 8.32 9.48
N ASP A 108 10.68 8.55 10.06
CA ASP A 108 10.48 9.03 11.43
C ASP A 108 10.54 7.84 12.39
N VAL A 109 11.64 7.75 13.16
CA VAL A 109 11.95 6.61 14.03
C VAL A 109 10.89 6.38 15.09
N GLU A 110 10.38 7.44 15.73
CA GLU A 110 9.38 7.32 16.80
C GLU A 110 8.03 6.85 16.26
N LYS A 111 7.55 7.46 15.17
CA LYS A 111 6.28 7.05 14.55
C LYS A 111 6.35 5.65 13.97
N ALA A 112 7.46 5.28 13.35
CA ALA A 112 7.69 3.94 12.82
C ALA A 112 7.75 2.91 13.95
N SER A 113 8.44 3.21 15.04
CA SER A 113 8.52 2.35 16.23
C SER A 113 7.15 2.12 16.86
N ALA A 114 6.36 3.18 17.05
CA ALA A 114 5.01 3.06 17.60
C ALA A 114 4.10 2.19 16.69
N MET A 115 4.17 2.39 15.37
CA MET A 115 3.45 1.58 14.40
C MET A 115 3.90 0.11 14.45
N PHE A 116 5.20 -0.13 14.52
CA PHE A 116 5.77 -1.48 14.54
C PHE A 116 5.40 -2.25 15.81
N LEU A 117 5.47 -1.61 16.99
CA LEU A 117 5.05 -2.22 18.25
C LEU A 117 3.55 -2.53 18.26
N LYS A 118 2.72 -1.66 17.66
CA LYS A 118 1.29 -1.94 17.44
C LYS A 118 1.11 -3.17 16.55
N TYR A 119 1.90 -3.31 15.48
CA TYR A 119 1.91 -4.48 14.62
C TYR A 119 2.32 -5.75 15.37
N LEU A 120 3.39 -5.74 16.16
CA LEU A 120 3.83 -6.91 16.93
C LEU A 120 2.74 -7.39 17.90
N LYS A 121 2.10 -6.44 18.62
CA LYS A 121 0.96 -6.76 19.47
C LYS A 121 -0.20 -7.35 18.68
N TRP A 122 -0.56 -6.76 17.54
CA TRP A 122 -1.61 -7.27 16.67
C TRP A 122 -1.28 -8.68 16.17
N LYS A 123 -0.06 -8.91 15.67
CA LYS A 123 0.40 -10.20 15.12
C LYS A 123 0.25 -11.32 16.15
N ARG A 124 0.72 -11.11 17.39
CA ARG A 124 0.58 -12.09 18.48
C ARG A 124 -0.88 -12.46 18.77
N SER A 125 -1.79 -11.49 18.71
CA SER A 125 -3.21 -11.73 18.98
C SER A 125 -3.98 -12.32 17.79
N PHE A 126 -3.63 -11.90 16.57
CA PHE A 126 -4.41 -12.19 15.38
C PHE A 126 -3.93 -13.47 14.67
N VAL A 127 -2.63 -13.72 14.71
CA VAL A 127 -1.95 -14.87 14.10
C VAL A 127 -1.10 -15.59 15.16
N PRO A 128 -1.70 -16.12 16.24
CA PRO A 128 -0.97 -16.63 17.40
C PRO A 128 -0.07 -17.83 17.06
N ASN A 129 -0.46 -18.64 16.08
CA ASN A 129 0.29 -19.82 15.64
C ASN A 129 1.32 -19.50 14.53
N GLY A 130 1.51 -18.21 14.20
CA GLY A 130 2.39 -17.78 13.11
C GLY A 130 1.81 -17.94 11.70
N TYR A 131 0.72 -18.69 11.53
CA TYR A 131 -0.03 -18.81 10.28
C TYR A 131 -1.55 -18.81 10.51
N ILE A 132 -2.31 -18.60 9.44
CA ILE A 132 -3.78 -18.78 9.40
C ILE A 132 -4.06 -20.13 8.76
N SER A 133 -4.78 -21.02 9.44
CA SER A 133 -5.14 -22.33 8.91
C SER A 133 -6.20 -22.21 7.82
N PRO A 134 -6.11 -22.96 6.70
CA PRO A 134 -7.15 -23.01 5.68
C PRO A 134 -8.55 -23.33 6.22
N SER A 135 -8.64 -24.12 7.30
CA SER A 135 -9.93 -24.43 7.94
C SER A 135 -10.63 -23.22 8.56
N GLU A 136 -9.88 -22.19 8.99
CA GLU A 136 -10.44 -20.96 9.56
C GLU A 136 -11.10 -20.07 8.49
N ILE A 137 -10.69 -20.24 7.23
CA ILE A 137 -11.03 -19.38 6.09
C ILE A 137 -11.63 -20.17 4.93
N ALA A 138 -12.14 -21.38 5.18
CA ALA A 138 -12.62 -22.30 4.15
C ALA A 138 -13.72 -21.68 3.27
N GLN A 139 -14.62 -20.86 3.84
CA GLN A 139 -15.65 -20.14 3.09
C GLN A 139 -15.07 -19.09 2.13
N ASP A 140 -14.01 -18.39 2.55
CA ASP A 140 -13.35 -17.39 1.72
C ASP A 140 -12.48 -18.04 0.63
N ILE A 141 -11.84 -19.18 0.93
CA ILE A 141 -11.12 -20.01 -0.06
C ILE A 141 -12.10 -20.52 -1.13
N ALA A 142 -13.26 -21.03 -0.72
CA ALA A 142 -14.28 -21.55 -1.65
C ALA A 142 -14.84 -20.50 -2.62
N GLN A 143 -14.67 -19.20 -2.31
CA GLN A 143 -15.04 -18.12 -3.24
C GLN A 143 -14.05 -17.96 -4.40
N ASP A 144 -12.85 -18.53 -4.32
CA ASP A 144 -11.84 -18.56 -5.38
C ASP A 144 -11.60 -17.17 -6.01
N LYS A 145 -11.39 -16.17 -5.13
CA LYS A 145 -11.46 -14.74 -5.46
C LYS A 145 -10.11 -14.04 -5.59
N VAL A 146 -9.02 -14.68 -5.17
CA VAL A 146 -7.65 -14.15 -5.31
C VAL A 146 -6.76 -15.22 -5.92
N TYR A 147 -5.94 -14.79 -6.87
CA TYR A 147 -5.01 -15.60 -7.64
C TYR A 147 -3.63 -14.97 -7.58
N ALA A 148 -2.59 -15.78 -7.78
CA ALA A 148 -1.22 -15.28 -7.94
C ALA A 148 -0.47 -16.08 -8.99
N GLN A 149 -0.02 -15.40 -10.05
CA GLN A 149 0.80 -16.02 -11.08
C GLN A 149 1.60 -14.98 -11.86
N GLY A 150 2.82 -15.36 -12.24
CA GLY A 150 3.72 -14.53 -13.03
C GLY A 150 4.38 -13.42 -12.22
N VAL A 151 5.30 -12.72 -12.87
CA VAL A 151 5.97 -11.52 -12.36
C VAL A 151 5.88 -10.39 -13.36
N ASP A 152 5.90 -9.16 -12.88
CA ASP A 152 6.01 -8.01 -13.77
C ASP A 152 7.47 -7.74 -14.19
N LYS A 153 7.68 -6.74 -15.05
CA LYS A 153 9.01 -6.35 -15.56
C LYS A 153 9.99 -5.88 -14.48
N LYS A 154 9.52 -5.63 -13.25
CA LYS A 154 10.34 -5.29 -12.08
C LYS A 154 10.55 -6.49 -11.15
N GLY A 155 10.16 -7.69 -11.59
CA GLY A 155 10.24 -8.92 -10.81
C GLY A 155 9.27 -8.97 -9.64
N ARG A 156 8.20 -8.16 -9.63
CA ARG A 156 7.17 -8.20 -8.57
C ARG A 156 6.18 -9.31 -8.88
N PRO A 157 5.88 -10.23 -7.94
CA PRO A 157 4.81 -11.20 -8.16
C PRO A 157 3.49 -10.48 -8.42
N ILE A 158 2.69 -11.05 -9.32
CA ILE A 158 1.39 -10.50 -9.72
C ILE A 158 0.28 -11.24 -8.96
N THR A 159 -0.64 -10.49 -8.38
CA THR A 159 -1.88 -11.01 -7.82
C THR A 159 -3.09 -10.43 -8.53
N VAL A 160 -4.12 -11.26 -8.73
CA VAL A 160 -5.40 -10.86 -9.34
C VAL A 160 -6.52 -11.12 -8.34
N ALA A 161 -7.31 -10.09 -8.04
CA ALA A 161 -8.46 -10.17 -7.15
C ALA A 161 -9.76 -9.86 -7.91
N PHE A 162 -10.71 -10.79 -7.89
CA PHE A 162 -12.00 -10.65 -8.55
C PHE A 162 -13.06 -10.16 -7.56
N ALA A 163 -13.45 -8.90 -7.69
CA ALA A 163 -14.45 -8.30 -6.81
C ALA A 163 -15.82 -8.97 -6.96
N ALA A 164 -16.14 -9.53 -8.14
CA ALA A 164 -17.39 -10.24 -8.38
C ALA A 164 -17.58 -11.48 -7.49
N LYS A 165 -16.48 -12.13 -7.11
CA LYS A 165 -16.47 -13.36 -6.34
C LYS A 165 -16.51 -13.12 -4.83
N HIS A 166 -16.34 -11.87 -4.40
CA HIS A 166 -16.30 -11.55 -2.99
C HIS A 166 -17.70 -11.43 -2.38
N PHE A 167 -18.02 -12.32 -1.45
CA PHE A 167 -19.23 -12.24 -0.62
C PHE A 167 -18.86 -12.24 0.85
N GLN A 168 -19.66 -11.54 1.66
CA GLN A 168 -19.50 -11.56 3.11
C GLN A 168 -19.80 -12.97 3.64
N CYS A 169 -18.80 -13.58 4.28
CA CYS A 169 -18.93 -14.89 4.92
C CYS A 169 -19.68 -14.80 6.25
N LYS A 170 -20.21 -15.93 6.73
CA LYS A 170 -20.93 -16.01 8.02
C LYS A 170 -20.04 -15.63 9.21
N ASN A 171 -18.74 -15.88 9.09
CA ASN A 171 -17.73 -15.52 10.09
C ASN A 171 -17.47 -13.99 10.16
N GLY A 172 -18.20 -13.21 9.36
CA GLY A 172 -18.18 -11.75 9.38
C GLY A 172 -16.83 -11.17 8.97
N SER A 173 -16.53 -9.99 9.50
CA SER A 173 -15.31 -9.27 9.16
C SER A 173 -14.02 -9.94 9.64
N ASP A 174 -14.07 -10.76 10.69
CA ASP A 174 -12.86 -11.40 11.21
C ASP A 174 -12.35 -12.49 10.27
N GLY A 175 -13.26 -13.34 9.76
CA GLY A 175 -12.93 -14.35 8.75
C GLY A 175 -12.30 -13.74 7.50
N PHE A 176 -12.88 -12.65 6.98
CA PHE A 176 -12.31 -11.96 5.82
C PHE A 176 -10.93 -11.34 6.12
N LYS A 177 -10.73 -10.75 7.30
CA LYS A 177 -9.41 -10.24 7.72
C LYS A 177 -8.37 -11.36 7.75
N ARG A 178 -8.72 -12.53 8.30
CA ARG A 178 -7.85 -13.73 8.31
C ARG A 178 -7.52 -14.19 6.89
N TYR A 179 -8.50 -14.17 5.98
CA TYR A 179 -8.26 -14.49 4.58
C TYR A 179 -7.31 -13.50 3.90
N VAL A 180 -7.46 -12.19 4.16
CA VAL A 180 -6.54 -11.17 3.62
C VAL A 180 -5.11 -11.41 4.11
N VAL A 181 -4.93 -11.71 5.39
CA VAL A 181 -3.63 -12.07 5.97
C VAL A 181 -3.06 -13.31 5.29
N PHE A 182 -3.85 -14.38 5.17
CA PHE A 182 -3.45 -15.61 4.48
C PHE A 182 -2.97 -15.33 3.04
N ALA A 183 -3.76 -14.58 2.26
CA ALA A 183 -3.43 -14.26 0.87
C ALA A 183 -2.14 -13.41 0.77
N LEU A 184 -1.93 -12.47 1.69
CA LEU A 184 -0.72 -11.65 1.73
C LEU A 184 0.51 -12.44 2.13
N GLU A 185 0.42 -13.35 3.10
CA GLU A 185 1.53 -14.23 3.47
C GLU A 185 1.91 -15.17 2.31
N LYS A 186 0.93 -15.76 1.64
CA LYS A 186 1.15 -16.54 0.41
C LYS A 186 1.86 -15.72 -0.67
N LEU A 187 1.38 -14.50 -0.93
CA LEU A 187 2.01 -13.62 -1.91
C LEU A 187 3.43 -13.20 -1.51
N CYS A 188 3.68 -12.95 -0.22
CA CYS A 188 5.01 -12.64 0.30
C CYS A 188 5.97 -13.83 0.16
N SER A 189 5.50 -15.07 0.36
CA SER A 189 6.32 -16.29 0.21
C SER A 189 6.79 -16.52 -1.22
N ARG A 190 6.11 -15.93 -2.21
CA ARG A 190 6.46 -15.99 -3.64
C ARG A 190 7.42 -14.88 -4.08
N MET A 191 7.77 -13.95 -3.19
CA MET A 191 8.71 -12.88 -3.53
C MET A 191 10.13 -13.45 -3.63
N PRO A 192 10.83 -13.27 -4.76
CA PRO A 192 12.22 -13.70 -4.87
C PRO A 192 13.12 -12.90 -3.91
N PRO A 193 14.32 -13.40 -3.58
CA PRO A 193 15.28 -12.66 -2.75
C PRO A 193 15.51 -11.24 -3.30
N GLY A 194 15.41 -10.24 -2.42
CA GLY A 194 15.55 -8.82 -2.79
C GLY A 194 14.29 -8.15 -3.33
N GLN A 195 13.20 -8.89 -3.59
CA GLN A 195 11.90 -8.32 -3.88
C GLN A 195 11.05 -8.21 -2.60
N GLU A 196 10.45 -7.04 -2.38
CA GLU A 196 9.58 -6.80 -1.22
C GLU A 196 8.15 -6.42 -1.61
N LYS A 197 7.90 -6.21 -2.91
CA LYS A 197 6.66 -5.62 -3.43
C LYS A 197 5.95 -6.56 -4.39
N PHE A 198 4.63 -6.42 -4.45
CA PHE A 198 3.78 -7.10 -5.44
C PHE A 198 3.05 -6.10 -6.34
N LEU A 199 2.58 -6.58 -7.49
CA LEU A 199 1.65 -5.88 -8.37
C LEU A 199 0.25 -6.50 -8.23
N ALA A 200 -0.78 -5.67 -8.08
CA ALA A 200 -2.16 -6.15 -7.97
C ALA A 200 -2.99 -5.74 -9.18
N ILE A 201 -3.85 -6.63 -9.64
CA ILE A 201 -4.93 -6.36 -10.58
C ILE A 201 -6.25 -6.61 -9.85
N ALA A 202 -7.02 -5.56 -9.59
CA ALA A 202 -8.37 -5.66 -9.06
C ALA A 202 -9.37 -5.61 -10.21
N ASP A 203 -9.98 -6.75 -10.49
CA ASP A 203 -10.98 -6.89 -11.53
C ASP A 203 -12.38 -6.67 -10.96
N ILE A 204 -13.02 -5.60 -11.45
CA ILE A 204 -14.33 -5.14 -10.97
C ILE A 204 -15.46 -5.65 -11.90
N LYS A 205 -15.13 -6.45 -12.93
CA LYS A 205 -16.14 -7.05 -13.81
C LYS A 205 -17.09 -7.94 -13.01
N GLY A 206 -18.40 -7.68 -13.09
CA GLY A 206 -19.43 -8.43 -12.35
C GLY A 206 -19.64 -7.98 -10.90
N TRP A 207 -18.93 -6.95 -10.45
CA TRP A 207 -19.20 -6.31 -9.17
C TRP A 207 -20.50 -5.50 -9.19
N GLY A 208 -21.26 -5.56 -8.10
CA GLY A 208 -22.55 -4.90 -7.90
C GLY A 208 -22.94 -4.82 -6.43
N TYR A 209 -24.22 -4.57 -6.14
CA TYR A 209 -24.67 -4.34 -4.76
C TYR A 209 -24.56 -5.59 -3.86
N ALA A 210 -24.80 -6.80 -4.39
CA ALA A 210 -24.79 -8.04 -3.62
C ALA A 210 -23.40 -8.45 -3.09
N ASN A 211 -22.34 -8.06 -3.80
CA ASN A 211 -20.92 -8.33 -3.50
C ASN A 211 -20.15 -7.05 -3.14
N SER A 212 -20.86 -5.95 -2.84
CA SER A 212 -20.28 -4.69 -2.38
C SER A 212 -20.03 -4.70 -0.87
N ASP A 213 -18.89 -5.24 -0.44
CA ASP A 213 -18.49 -5.22 0.97
C ASP A 213 -17.60 -4.02 1.32
N PHE A 214 -18.22 -2.86 1.55
CA PHE A 214 -17.49 -1.65 1.95
C PHE A 214 -16.63 -1.87 3.22
N ARG A 215 -17.15 -2.60 4.22
CA ARG A 215 -16.41 -2.85 5.46
C ARG A 215 -15.22 -3.78 5.20
N GLY A 216 -15.41 -4.81 4.39
CA GLY A 216 -14.34 -5.68 3.90
C GLY A 216 -13.21 -4.88 3.25
N TYR A 217 -13.53 -3.97 2.32
CA TYR A 217 -12.50 -3.15 1.66
C TYR A 217 -11.69 -2.30 2.65
N ILE A 218 -12.34 -1.65 3.62
CA ILE A 218 -11.65 -0.89 4.66
C ILE A 218 -10.80 -1.79 5.56
N ASN A 219 -11.26 -2.99 5.88
CA ASN A 219 -10.48 -3.95 6.67
C ASN A 219 -9.23 -4.44 5.92
N ALA A 220 -9.38 -4.79 4.64
CA ALA A 220 -8.25 -5.20 3.80
C ALA A 220 -7.22 -4.07 3.64
N LEU A 221 -7.70 -2.84 3.39
CA LEU A 221 -6.86 -1.65 3.31
C LEU A 221 -6.14 -1.39 4.63
N THR A 222 -6.82 -1.52 5.76
CA THR A 222 -6.22 -1.32 7.08
C THR A 222 -5.11 -2.35 7.34
N ILE A 223 -5.33 -3.62 7.00
CA ILE A 223 -4.28 -4.66 7.11
C ILE A 223 -3.09 -4.32 6.23
N LEU A 224 -3.33 -3.96 4.96
CA LEU A 224 -2.26 -3.57 4.03
C LEU A 224 -1.43 -2.39 4.55
N GLN A 225 -2.08 -1.36 5.09
CA GLN A 225 -1.41 -0.13 5.52
C GLN A 225 -0.73 -0.26 6.89
N ASP A 226 -1.38 -0.92 7.86
CA ASP A 226 -0.90 -0.99 9.24
C ASP A 226 0.00 -2.20 9.51
N CYS A 227 -0.21 -3.31 8.79
CA CYS A 227 0.45 -4.59 9.06
C CYS A 227 1.39 -5.05 7.94
N TYR A 228 1.14 -4.63 6.69
CA TYR A 228 1.97 -4.95 5.53
C TYR A 228 2.48 -3.69 4.81
N PRO A 229 3.04 -2.70 5.53
CA PRO A 229 3.49 -1.46 4.93
C PRO A 229 4.50 -1.73 3.81
N GLU A 230 4.49 -0.87 2.80
CA GLU A 230 5.43 -0.92 1.67
C GLU A 230 5.39 -2.23 0.84
N ARG A 231 4.35 -3.08 0.95
CA ARG A 231 4.22 -4.29 0.12
C ARG A 231 3.56 -4.04 -1.25
N LEU A 232 2.62 -3.09 -1.36
CA LEU A 232 2.03 -2.78 -2.66
C LEU A 232 3.00 -1.95 -3.51
N GLY A 233 3.33 -2.46 -4.70
CA GLY A 233 4.13 -1.78 -5.71
C GLY A 233 3.31 -0.95 -6.69
N LYS A 234 2.26 -1.55 -7.28
CA LYS A 234 1.32 -0.91 -8.21
C LYS A 234 0.00 -1.67 -8.19
N MET A 235 -1.12 -0.98 -8.38
CA MET A 235 -2.45 -1.57 -8.44
C MET A 235 -3.17 -1.10 -9.69
N PHE A 236 -3.58 -2.02 -10.55
CA PHE A 236 -4.50 -1.74 -11.64
C PHE A 236 -5.93 -2.05 -11.20
N ILE A 237 -6.85 -1.12 -11.42
CA ILE A 237 -8.29 -1.35 -11.30
C ILE A 237 -8.85 -1.44 -12.71
N VAL A 238 -9.35 -2.61 -13.07
CA VAL A 238 -9.80 -2.94 -14.42
C VAL A 238 -11.30 -3.25 -14.44
N HIS A 239 -11.94 -3.03 -15.59
CA HIS A 239 -13.37 -3.29 -15.77
C HIS A 239 -14.29 -2.57 -14.76
N ALA A 240 -13.86 -1.43 -14.22
CA ALA A 240 -14.65 -0.66 -13.26
C ALA A 240 -15.89 -0.04 -13.94
N PRO A 241 -17.13 -0.43 -13.56
CA PRO A 241 -18.33 0.24 -14.06
C PRO A 241 -18.46 1.65 -13.46
N ASN A 242 -19.15 2.56 -14.14
CA ASN A 242 -19.34 3.94 -13.66
C ASN A 242 -19.90 4.03 -12.22
N MET A 243 -20.76 3.08 -11.83
CA MET A 243 -21.32 2.99 -10.46
C MET A 243 -20.23 2.75 -9.40
N PHE A 244 -19.16 2.02 -9.73
CA PHE A 244 -18.04 1.74 -8.83
C PHE A 244 -17.34 3.03 -8.38
N MET A 245 -17.43 4.13 -9.13
CA MET A 245 -16.85 5.40 -8.70
C MET A 245 -17.52 5.99 -7.44
N LYS A 246 -18.77 5.60 -7.13
CA LYS A 246 -19.47 6.01 -5.89
C LYS A 246 -18.88 5.27 -4.67
N ILE A 247 -18.89 3.93 -4.75
CA ILE A 247 -17.85 3.02 -4.25
C ILE A 247 -16.55 3.68 -3.78
N TRP A 248 -15.72 3.91 -4.79
CA TRP A 248 -14.38 4.44 -4.69
C TRP A 248 -14.29 5.74 -3.91
N LYS A 249 -15.19 6.71 -4.16
CA LYS A 249 -15.20 7.99 -3.43
C LYS A 249 -15.40 7.83 -1.93
N MET A 250 -16.08 6.78 -1.48
CA MET A 250 -16.23 6.49 -0.06
C MET A 250 -15.00 5.78 0.54
N ILE A 251 -14.29 4.97 -0.23
CA ILE A 251 -13.07 4.27 0.22
C ILE A 251 -11.86 5.21 0.20
N TYR A 252 -11.77 6.10 -0.79
CA TYR A 252 -10.61 6.96 -1.06
C TYR A 252 -10.07 7.73 0.15
N PRO A 253 -10.90 8.29 1.07
CA PRO A 253 -10.41 8.99 2.26
C PRO A 253 -9.63 8.11 3.25
N PHE A 254 -9.82 6.79 3.21
CA PHE A 254 -9.15 5.83 4.10
C PHE A 254 -7.81 5.33 3.53
N ILE A 255 -7.53 5.64 2.26
CA ILE A 255 -6.30 5.26 1.57
C ILE A 255 -5.20 6.26 1.93
N ASP A 256 -4.03 5.77 2.34
CA ASP A 256 -2.86 6.61 2.57
C ASP A 256 -2.31 7.18 1.24
N ASP A 257 -1.62 8.31 1.30
CA ASP A 257 -1.19 9.04 0.10
C ASP A 257 -0.15 8.30 -0.74
N ASN A 258 0.64 7.41 -0.15
CA ASN A 258 1.59 6.58 -0.88
C ASN A 258 0.86 5.46 -1.65
N THR A 259 -0.17 4.86 -1.06
CA THR A 259 -1.03 3.88 -1.72
C THR A 259 -1.84 4.51 -2.85
N LYS A 260 -2.40 5.72 -2.67
CA LYS A 260 -3.13 6.46 -3.73
C LYS A 260 -2.32 6.61 -5.01
N LYS A 261 -1.03 6.96 -4.89
CA LYS A 261 -0.13 7.18 -6.05
C LYS A 261 0.12 5.91 -6.86
N LYS A 262 -0.16 4.73 -6.31
CA LYS A 262 0.10 3.42 -6.93
C LYS A 262 -1.11 2.88 -7.68
N ILE A 263 -2.29 3.48 -7.49
CA ILE A 263 -3.55 2.99 -8.05
C ILE A 263 -3.79 3.63 -9.42
N VAL A 264 -4.03 2.79 -10.42
CA VAL A 264 -4.30 3.20 -11.80
C VAL A 264 -5.61 2.56 -12.24
N PHE A 265 -6.59 3.39 -12.61
CA PHE A 265 -7.79 2.92 -13.28
C PHE A 265 -7.50 2.74 -14.77
N VAL A 266 -7.83 1.57 -15.31
CA VAL A 266 -7.55 1.23 -16.71
C VAL A 266 -8.84 1.23 -17.51
N GLU A 267 -8.83 1.98 -18.62
CA GLU A 267 -9.93 1.98 -19.58
C GLU A 267 -10.01 0.63 -20.31
N ASN A 268 -11.20 0.05 -20.44
CA ASN A 268 -11.38 -1.27 -21.08
C ASN A 268 -10.76 -1.36 -22.48
N LYS A 269 -10.81 -0.29 -23.27
CA LYS A 269 -10.24 -0.23 -24.63
C LYS A 269 -8.71 -0.30 -24.64
N LYS A 270 -8.05 0.04 -23.53
CA LYS A 270 -6.59 0.09 -23.38
C LYS A 270 -6.09 -0.96 -22.40
N LEU A 271 -6.95 -1.91 -21.98
CA LEU A 271 -6.65 -2.86 -20.92
C LEU A 271 -5.35 -3.61 -21.16
N LYS A 272 -5.27 -4.36 -22.26
CA LYS A 272 -4.09 -5.16 -22.59
C LYS A 272 -2.86 -4.27 -22.77
N SER A 273 -2.95 -3.20 -23.56
CA SER A 273 -1.82 -2.31 -23.82
C SER A 273 -1.23 -1.70 -22.55
N THR A 274 -2.07 -1.23 -21.62
CA THR A 274 -1.61 -0.62 -20.37
C THR A 274 -1.02 -1.66 -19.41
N LEU A 275 -1.56 -2.88 -19.35
CA LEU A 275 -0.95 -3.94 -18.55
C LEU A 275 0.42 -4.36 -19.12
N LEU A 276 0.56 -4.40 -20.45
CA LEU A 276 1.81 -4.74 -21.13
C LEU A 276 2.94 -3.69 -20.95
N GLU A 277 2.61 -2.47 -20.52
CA GLU A 277 3.64 -1.48 -20.13
C GLU A 277 4.46 -1.96 -18.93
N GLU A 278 3.83 -2.68 -17.98
CA GLU A 278 4.49 -3.15 -16.76
C GLU A 278 4.74 -4.67 -16.75
N ILE A 279 4.00 -5.47 -17.53
CA ILE A 279 4.02 -6.93 -17.48
C ILE A 279 4.36 -7.48 -18.87
N ASP A 280 5.30 -8.41 -18.98
CA ASP A 280 5.56 -9.08 -20.25
C ASP A 280 4.38 -9.98 -20.66
N GLU A 281 4.11 -10.11 -21.95
CA GLU A 281 2.94 -10.86 -22.46
C GLU A 281 2.94 -12.33 -21.99
N SER A 282 4.12 -12.94 -21.88
CA SER A 282 4.28 -14.30 -21.36
C SER A 282 3.95 -14.44 -19.87
N GLN A 283 3.99 -13.34 -19.11
CA GLN A 283 3.69 -13.29 -17.67
C GLN A 283 2.28 -12.76 -17.36
N LEU A 284 1.65 -12.10 -18.33
CA LEU A 284 0.31 -11.55 -18.18
C LEU A 284 -0.75 -12.67 -18.16
N PRO A 285 -1.75 -12.62 -17.25
CA PRO A 285 -2.83 -13.58 -17.26
C PRO A 285 -3.56 -13.66 -18.61
N ASP A 286 -3.90 -14.88 -19.03
CA ASP A 286 -4.60 -15.19 -20.29
C ASP A 286 -5.92 -14.43 -20.45
N ILE A 287 -6.68 -14.27 -19.36
CA ILE A 287 -7.94 -13.51 -19.33
C ILE A 287 -7.77 -12.01 -19.65
N TYR A 288 -6.54 -11.49 -19.59
CA TYR A 288 -6.18 -10.13 -19.98
C TYR A 288 -5.43 -10.08 -21.31
N GLY A 289 -5.42 -11.20 -22.04
CA GLY A 289 -4.82 -11.35 -23.35
C GLY A 289 -3.32 -11.69 -23.32
N GLY A 290 -2.81 -12.21 -22.20
CA GLY A 290 -1.47 -12.78 -22.10
C GLY A 290 -1.46 -14.29 -22.32
N GLN A 291 -0.45 -14.97 -21.77
CA GLN A 291 -0.24 -16.43 -21.94
C GLN A 291 -0.25 -17.21 -20.63
N MET A 292 -0.38 -16.52 -19.50
CA MET A 292 -0.18 -17.12 -18.19
C MET A 292 -1.52 -17.57 -17.59
N PRO A 293 -1.73 -18.85 -17.25
CA PRO A 293 -2.97 -19.31 -16.62
C PRO A 293 -3.03 -18.84 -15.16
N LEU A 294 -4.21 -18.50 -14.66
CA LEU A 294 -4.38 -18.12 -13.25
C LEU A 294 -4.26 -19.32 -12.32
N VAL A 295 -3.52 -19.14 -11.22
CA VAL A 295 -3.39 -20.12 -10.13
C VAL A 295 -4.02 -19.55 -8.87
N PRO A 296 -5.01 -20.23 -8.26
CA PRO A 296 -5.63 -19.75 -7.02
C PRO A 296 -4.59 -19.53 -5.91
N ILE A 297 -4.76 -18.48 -5.10
CA ILE A 297 -3.76 -18.11 -4.09
C ILE A 297 -3.49 -19.22 -3.06
N GLN A 298 -4.51 -20.04 -2.78
CA GLN A 298 -4.39 -21.17 -1.87
C GLN A 298 -3.51 -22.31 -2.42
N ASP A 299 -3.46 -22.45 -3.74
CA ASP A 299 -2.70 -23.49 -4.46
C ASP A 299 -1.35 -22.98 -4.95
N SER A 300 -1.10 -21.68 -4.74
CA SER A 300 0.10 -20.95 -5.14
C SER A 300 1.24 -21.04 -4.10
#